data_AF-A0A7S1C890-F1
#
_entry.id   AF-A0A7S1C890-F1
#
_cell.length_a   1.000
_cell.length_b   1.000
_cell.length_c   1.000
_cell.angle_alpha   90.00
_cell.angle_beta   90.00
_cell.angle_gamma   90.00
#
_symmetry.space_group_name_H-M   'P 1'
#
loop_
_entity.id
_entity.type
_entity.pdbx_description
1 polymer ?
#
loop_
_entity_poly.entity_id
_entity_poly.type
_entity_poly.pdbx_seq_one_letter_code
_entity_poly.pdbx_strand_id
1 'polypeptide(L)'
;VAPKRIGKDPTVRTDFLPDAEREAAIAEERARLKREWEAQQIVVKKEKLEITYSYWDGSGHRRAITVPKGTTVAKFLEWVRQDLVGEFPELRTLGADQLMYIKEDLIIPHQFSFYDLIVSKARGKSGPLFHFDVHDDVRVGALDARVEKDESHPGKIVERRWYERNKHIFPASRWEVYDPSVKRDTYTVHGGEVQ
;
A
#
# COMPACT_ATOMS: atom_id res chain seq x y z
N VAL A 1 20.37 58.64 5.52
CA VAL A 1 18.92 58.43 5.76
C VAL A 1 18.42 57.52 4.66
N ALA A 2 18.07 56.26 4.97
CA ALA A 2 17.60 55.31 3.96
C ALA A 2 16.22 55.77 3.41
N PRO A 3 15.99 55.73 2.09
CA PRO A 3 14.73 56.21 1.52
C PRO A 3 13.56 55.35 2.00
N LYS A 4 12.50 56.00 2.50
CA LYS A 4 11.23 55.35 2.85
C LYS A 4 10.68 54.68 1.60
N ARG A 5 10.60 53.35 1.60
CA ARG A 5 9.95 52.58 0.54
C ARG A 5 8.49 53.04 0.46
N ILE A 6 8.05 53.50 -0.71
CA ILE A 6 6.65 53.83 -0.98
C ILE A 6 5.88 52.50 -0.89
N GLY A 7 5.12 52.33 0.18
CA GLY A 7 4.29 51.15 0.43
C GLY A 7 2.95 51.24 -0.30
N LYS A 8 2.28 50.09 -0.43
CA LYS A 8 0.91 50.00 -0.96
C LYS A 8 -0.06 50.64 0.06
N ASP A 9 -1.07 51.38 -0.42
CA ASP A 9 -2.08 52.02 0.42
C ASP A 9 -2.87 50.94 1.22
N PRO A 10 -2.89 51.00 2.57
CA PRO A 10 -3.52 49.98 3.40
C PRO A 10 -5.05 49.93 3.27
N THR A 11 -5.69 50.94 2.66
CA THR A 11 -7.14 51.00 2.47
C THR A 11 -7.62 50.31 1.19
N VAL A 12 -6.69 49.96 0.29
CA VAL A 12 -6.99 49.33 -1.00
C VAL A 12 -6.52 47.89 -0.98
N ARG A 13 -7.37 46.97 -1.43
CA ARG A 13 -7.01 45.56 -1.59
C ARG A 13 -5.91 45.47 -2.67
N THR A 14 -4.68 45.09 -2.31
CA THR A 14 -3.54 44.99 -3.25
C THR A 14 -2.98 43.57 -3.34
N ASP A 15 -3.82 42.56 -3.13
CA ASP A 15 -3.48 41.14 -3.20
C ASP A 15 -3.16 40.66 -4.62
N PHE A 16 -3.75 41.29 -5.63
CA PHE A 16 -3.47 41.02 -7.05
C PHE A 16 -2.17 41.62 -7.58
N LEU A 17 -1.55 42.58 -6.87
CA LEU A 17 -0.27 43.16 -7.30
C LEU A 17 0.90 42.22 -6.94
N PRO A 18 1.85 41.97 -7.86
CA PRO A 18 3.08 41.24 -7.56
C PRO A 18 3.76 41.78 -6.31
N ASP A 19 4.20 40.87 -5.44
CA ASP A 19 4.76 41.23 -4.15
C ASP A 19 5.85 40.24 -3.78
N ALA A 20 7.10 40.65 -4.03
CA ALA A 20 8.26 39.80 -3.84
C ALA A 20 8.42 39.33 -2.39
N GLU A 21 8.01 40.14 -1.41
CA GLU A 21 8.11 39.80 0.01
C GLU A 21 7.03 38.79 0.42
N ARG A 22 5.80 38.96 -0.07
CA ARG A 22 4.72 37.97 0.13
C ARG A 22 4.99 36.66 -0.60
N GLU A 23 5.49 36.72 -1.83
CA GLU A 23 5.85 35.54 -2.61
C GLU A 23 7.02 34.78 -1.95
N ALA A 24 8.02 35.49 -1.42
CA ALA A 24 9.10 34.89 -0.64
C ALA A 24 8.57 34.22 0.64
N ALA A 25 7.70 34.89 1.40
CA ALA A 25 7.08 34.31 2.60
C ALA A 25 6.23 33.07 2.28
N ILE A 26 5.44 33.08 1.20
CA ILE A 26 4.68 31.91 0.73
C ILE A 26 5.63 30.78 0.29
N ALA A 27 6.73 31.10 -0.38
CA ALA A 27 7.72 30.11 -0.80
C ALA A 27 8.42 29.45 0.39
N GLU A 28 8.79 30.22 1.41
CA GLU A 28 9.35 29.69 2.66
C GLU A 28 8.35 28.81 3.41
N GLU A 29 7.09 29.24 3.49
CA GLU A 29 6.01 28.49 4.13
C GLU A 29 5.76 27.15 3.42
N ARG A 30 5.68 27.17 2.08
CA ARG A 30 5.62 25.95 1.25
C ARG A 30 6.82 25.04 1.46
N ALA A 31 8.03 25.60 1.54
CA ALA A 31 9.25 24.82 1.76
C ALA A 31 9.30 24.20 3.16
N ARG A 32 8.73 24.86 4.18
CA ARG A 32 8.56 24.30 5.53
C ARG A 32 7.56 23.14 5.50
N LEU A 33 6.36 23.36 4.98
CA LEU A 33 5.32 22.33 4.90
C LEU A 33 5.79 21.10 4.11
N LYS A 34 6.53 21.30 3.02
CA LYS A 34 7.11 20.20 2.24
C LYS A 34 8.09 19.37 3.08
N ARG A 35 8.97 20.01 3.86
CA ARG A 35 9.93 19.30 4.74
C ARG A 35 9.21 18.53 5.84
N GLU A 36 8.20 19.12 6.46
CA GLU A 36 7.39 18.45 7.48
C GLU A 36 6.67 17.22 6.89
N TRP A 37 6.08 17.37 5.70
CA TRP A 37 5.43 16.27 4.99
C TRP A 37 6.39 15.13 4.65
N GLU A 38 7.58 15.45 4.13
CA GLU A 38 8.62 14.45 3.82
C GLU A 38 9.10 13.74 5.08
N ALA A 39 9.26 14.46 6.19
CA ALA A 39 9.64 13.87 7.48
C ALA A 39 8.56 12.89 7.98
N GLN A 40 7.28 13.30 7.93
CA GLN A 40 6.15 12.43 8.29
C GLN A 40 6.09 11.18 7.41
N GLN A 41 6.28 11.32 6.09
CA GLN A 41 6.32 10.18 5.16
C GLN A 41 7.42 9.18 5.53
N ILE A 42 8.60 9.66 5.93
CA ILE A 42 9.72 8.79 6.34
C ILE A 42 9.37 8.02 7.61
N VAL A 43 8.71 8.67 8.58
CA VAL A 43 8.28 8.02 9.83
C VAL A 43 7.29 6.89 9.52
N VAL A 44 6.22 7.19 8.78
CA VAL A 44 5.19 6.19 8.45
C VAL A 44 5.76 5.03 7.62
N LYS A 45 6.68 5.31 6.67
CA LYS A 45 7.33 4.27 5.88
C LYS A 45 8.26 3.36 6.70
N LYS A 46 8.79 3.84 7.82
CA LYS A 46 9.67 3.06 8.71
C LYS A 46 8.91 2.19 9.71
N GLU A 47 7.61 2.44 9.91
CA GLU A 47 6.79 1.60 10.77
C GLU A 47 6.82 0.14 10.32
N LYS A 48 6.93 -0.77 11.28
CA LYS A 48 6.98 -2.21 11.02
C LYS A 48 5.57 -2.72 10.74
N LEU A 49 5.45 -3.56 9.73
CA LEU A 49 4.24 -4.25 9.30
C LEU A 49 4.52 -5.75 9.33
N GLU A 50 3.70 -6.49 10.06
CA GLU A 50 3.72 -7.95 10.02
C GLU A 50 2.89 -8.43 8.83
N ILE A 51 3.49 -9.25 7.97
CA ILE A 51 2.83 -9.80 6.79
C ILE A 51 2.83 -11.31 6.91
N THR A 52 1.63 -11.88 7.05
CA THR A 52 1.42 -13.32 6.93
C THR A 52 1.29 -13.70 5.46
N TYR A 53 2.09 -14.67 5.03
CA TYR A 53 2.07 -15.20 3.67
C TYR A 53 2.04 -16.73 3.68
N SER A 54 1.70 -17.32 2.53
CA SER A 54 1.76 -18.75 2.30
C SER A 54 2.48 -19.00 0.98
N TYR A 55 3.62 -19.69 1.04
CA TYR A 55 4.32 -20.15 -0.15
C TYR A 55 3.66 -21.42 -0.69
N TRP A 56 3.49 -21.50 -2.01
CA TRP A 56 2.87 -22.62 -2.69
C TRP A 56 3.86 -23.34 -3.61
N ASP A 57 4.17 -24.58 -3.26
CA ASP A 57 4.94 -25.55 -4.05
C ASP A 57 4.08 -26.76 -4.47
N GLY A 58 2.77 -26.69 -4.23
CA GLY A 58 1.85 -27.83 -4.26
C GLY A 58 1.29 -28.17 -2.87
N SER A 59 1.96 -27.71 -1.82
CA SER A 59 1.45 -27.62 -0.45
C SER A 59 1.51 -26.18 0.04
N GLY A 60 0.66 -25.82 1.00
CA GLY A 60 0.61 -24.45 1.55
C GLY A 60 1.53 -24.30 2.76
N HIS A 61 2.60 -23.52 2.64
CA HIS A 61 3.55 -23.24 3.72
C HIS A 61 3.30 -21.85 4.30
N ARG A 62 2.50 -21.75 5.39
CA ARG A 62 2.16 -20.47 6.02
C ARG A 62 3.32 -19.97 6.90
N ARG A 63 3.70 -18.71 6.73
CA ARG A 63 4.75 -18.01 7.49
C ARG A 63 4.35 -16.56 7.75
N ALA A 64 5.07 -15.91 8.65
CA ALA A 64 4.96 -14.47 8.90
C ALA A 64 6.34 -13.83 8.85
N ILE A 65 6.41 -12.62 8.31
CA ILE A 65 7.62 -11.81 8.28
C ILE A 65 7.29 -10.36 8.60
N THR A 66 8.15 -9.73 9.41
CA THR A 66 7.99 -8.33 9.80
C THR A 66 8.86 -7.44 8.92
N VAL A 67 8.23 -6.55 8.16
CA VAL A 67 8.90 -5.67 7.19
C VAL A 67 8.49 -4.21 7.40
N PRO A 68 9.35 -3.21 7.13
CA PRO A 68 8.92 -1.82 7.12
C PRO A 68 7.85 -1.57 6.04
N LYS A 69 6.84 -0.72 6.32
CA LYS A 69 5.76 -0.37 5.37
C LYS A 69 6.28 0.16 4.04
N GLY A 70 7.38 0.90 4.03
CA GLY A 70 8.01 1.42 2.82
C GLY A 70 8.71 0.38 1.94
N THR A 71 8.71 -0.89 2.31
CA THR A 71 9.37 -1.95 1.55
C THR A 71 8.56 -2.27 0.29
N THR A 72 9.24 -2.41 -0.86
CA THR A 72 8.63 -2.86 -2.11
C THR A 72 8.34 -4.36 -2.07
N VAL A 73 7.32 -4.79 -2.81
CA VAL A 73 6.99 -6.22 -2.94
C VAL A 73 8.18 -7.01 -3.47
N ALA A 74 8.96 -6.46 -4.41
CA ALA A 74 10.19 -7.10 -4.90
C ALA A 74 11.18 -7.44 -3.75
N LYS A 75 11.44 -6.47 -2.87
CA LYS A 75 12.38 -6.64 -1.76
C LYS A 75 11.83 -7.60 -0.70
N PHE A 76 10.52 -7.57 -0.47
CA PHE A 76 9.85 -8.54 0.38
C PHE A 76 9.97 -9.97 -0.18
N LEU A 77 9.76 -10.17 -1.47
CA LEU A 77 9.91 -11.48 -2.11
C LEU A 77 11.35 -11.99 -2.02
N GLU A 78 12.34 -11.11 -2.14
CA GLU A 78 13.75 -11.50 -1.94
C GLU A 78 14.04 -11.95 -0.50
N TRP A 79 13.48 -11.25 0.50
CA TRP A 79 13.61 -11.68 1.90
C TRP A 79 12.92 -13.02 2.17
N VAL A 80 11.72 -13.21 1.62
CA VAL A 80 11.01 -14.49 1.71
C VAL A 80 11.80 -15.59 1.04
N ARG A 81 12.38 -15.34 -0.14
CA ARG A 81 13.25 -16.28 -0.84
C ARG A 81 14.44 -16.69 0.05
N GLN A 82 15.12 -15.74 0.66
CA GLN A 82 16.27 -16.01 1.54
C GLN A 82 15.89 -16.88 2.75
N ASP A 83 14.73 -16.64 3.35
CA ASP A 83 14.19 -17.44 4.46
C ASP A 83 13.87 -18.88 4.01
N LEU A 84 13.26 -19.04 2.83
CA LEU A 84 12.80 -20.32 2.30
C LEU A 84 13.90 -21.15 1.62
N VAL A 85 15.01 -20.55 1.16
CA VAL A 85 16.11 -21.26 0.47
C VAL A 85 16.73 -22.38 1.31
N GLY A 86 16.62 -22.31 2.64
CA GLY A 86 17.06 -23.39 3.54
C GLY A 86 16.22 -24.66 3.42
N GLU A 87 14.92 -24.53 3.20
CA GLU A 87 13.95 -25.64 3.15
C GLU A 87 13.61 -26.06 1.73
N PHE A 88 13.66 -25.12 0.78
CA PHE A 88 13.32 -25.33 -0.62
C PHE A 88 14.53 -24.99 -1.51
N PRO A 89 15.38 -25.98 -1.85
CA PRO A 89 16.55 -25.77 -2.70
C PRO A 89 16.22 -25.18 -4.08
N GLU A 90 15.00 -25.40 -4.58
CA GLU A 90 14.52 -24.91 -5.88
C GLU A 90 14.56 -23.37 -5.95
N LEU A 91 14.23 -22.69 -4.84
CA LEU A 91 14.26 -21.23 -4.71
C LEU A 91 15.67 -20.63 -4.77
N ARG A 92 16.73 -21.45 -4.68
CA ARG A 92 18.12 -20.99 -4.81
C ARG A 92 18.41 -20.51 -6.23
N THR A 93 17.79 -21.15 -7.22
CA THR A 93 18.03 -20.87 -8.64
C THR A 93 17.10 -19.79 -9.20
N LEU A 94 15.96 -19.59 -8.55
CA LEU A 94 14.95 -18.61 -8.96
C LEU A 94 15.27 -17.24 -8.36
N GLY A 95 14.99 -16.17 -9.11
CA GLY A 95 15.06 -14.80 -8.62
C GLY A 95 13.71 -14.32 -8.07
N ALA A 96 13.71 -13.23 -7.31
CA ALA A 96 12.48 -12.59 -6.80
C ALA A 96 11.54 -12.12 -7.93
N ASP A 97 12.07 -11.89 -9.13
CA ASP A 97 11.34 -11.55 -10.36
C ASP A 97 10.42 -12.68 -10.86
N GLN A 98 10.76 -13.92 -10.53
CA GLN A 98 10.02 -15.12 -10.88
C GLN A 98 8.97 -15.51 -9.83
N LEU A 99 8.95 -14.83 -8.68
CA LEU A 99 7.93 -15.01 -7.65
C LEU A 99 6.81 -13.97 -7.84
N MET A 100 5.58 -14.36 -7.54
CA MET A 100 4.42 -13.48 -7.59
C MET A 100 3.77 -13.44 -6.21
N TYR A 101 3.41 -12.23 -5.76
CA TYR A 101 2.65 -12.04 -4.54
C TYR A 101 1.19 -11.80 -4.88
N ILE A 102 0.31 -12.62 -4.33
CA ILE A 102 -1.13 -12.56 -4.51
C ILE A 102 -1.77 -12.30 -3.15
N LYS A 103 -2.57 -11.25 -3.03
CA LYS A 103 -3.36 -10.99 -1.83
C LYS A 103 -4.83 -11.02 -2.19
N GLU A 104 -5.62 -11.85 -1.50
CA GLU A 104 -7.00 -12.18 -1.88
C GLU A 104 -7.06 -12.74 -3.31
N ASP A 105 -7.57 -11.94 -4.25
CA ASP A 105 -7.69 -12.21 -5.69
C ASP A 105 -6.78 -11.29 -6.54
N LEU A 106 -5.89 -10.52 -5.91
CA LEU A 106 -5.08 -9.52 -6.59
C LEU A 106 -3.60 -9.91 -6.64
N ILE A 107 -3.08 -10.01 -7.85
CA ILE A 107 -1.64 -10.09 -8.13
C ILE A 107 -1.06 -8.70 -7.96
N ILE A 108 -0.20 -8.55 -6.96
CA ILE A 108 0.43 -7.27 -6.65
C ILE A 108 1.74 -7.15 -7.45
N PRO A 109 1.88 -6.11 -8.29
CA PRO A 109 3.13 -5.89 -9.02
C PRO A 109 4.32 -5.56 -8.11
N HIS A 110 5.51 -5.95 -8.54
CA HIS A 110 6.76 -5.83 -7.78
C HIS A 110 7.18 -4.41 -7.43
N GLN A 111 6.79 -3.43 -8.25
CA GLN A 111 7.16 -2.02 -8.07
C GLN A 111 6.41 -1.32 -6.91
N PHE A 112 5.27 -1.87 -6.47
CA PHE A 112 4.49 -1.25 -5.41
C PHE A 112 5.11 -1.51 -4.05
N SER A 113 5.05 -0.50 -3.17
CA SER A 113 5.36 -0.67 -1.75
C SER A 113 4.10 -1.01 -0.96
N PHE A 114 4.28 -1.67 0.20
CA PHE A 114 3.14 -1.91 1.09
C PHE A 114 2.51 -0.58 1.53
N TYR A 115 3.30 0.46 1.76
CA TYR A 115 2.83 1.82 2.01
C TYR A 115 1.86 2.31 0.92
N ASP A 116 2.19 2.13 -0.36
CA ASP A 116 1.31 2.57 -1.45
C ASP A 116 -0.02 1.79 -1.46
N LEU A 117 0.03 0.49 -1.18
CA LEU A 117 -1.17 -0.37 -1.07
C LEU A 117 -2.05 0.02 0.13
N ILE A 118 -1.43 0.43 1.23
CA ILE A 118 -2.10 0.93 2.44
C ILE A 118 -2.81 2.25 2.14
N VAL A 119 -2.08 3.22 1.60
CA VAL A 119 -2.58 4.58 1.36
C VAL A 119 -3.68 4.59 0.31
N SER A 120 -3.52 3.81 -0.76
CA SER A 120 -4.57 3.64 -1.78
C SER A 120 -5.81 2.91 -1.26
N LYS A 121 -5.77 2.38 -0.03
CA LYS A 121 -6.78 1.50 0.56
C LYS A 121 -7.17 0.42 -0.44
N ALA A 122 -6.17 -0.22 -1.04
CA ALA A 122 -6.35 -1.19 -2.10
C ALA A 122 -7.42 -2.22 -1.69
N ARG A 123 -8.52 -2.27 -2.43
CA ARG A 123 -9.65 -3.19 -2.19
C ARG A 123 -9.60 -4.32 -3.21
N GLY A 124 -9.62 -5.54 -2.71
CA GLY A 124 -9.90 -6.72 -3.51
C GLY A 124 -11.40 -6.87 -3.76
N LYS A 125 -11.79 -7.95 -4.46
CA LYS A 125 -13.20 -8.30 -4.65
C LYS A 125 -13.88 -8.66 -3.32
N SER A 126 -13.14 -9.14 -2.32
CA SER A 126 -13.65 -9.60 -1.02
C SER A 126 -13.59 -8.55 0.10
N GLY A 127 -12.98 -7.37 -0.12
CA GLY A 127 -12.81 -6.36 0.93
C GLY A 127 -11.43 -5.68 0.91
N PRO A 128 -11.06 -4.94 1.96
CA PRO A 128 -9.74 -4.34 2.10
C PRO A 128 -8.64 -5.42 2.01
N LEU A 129 -7.61 -5.20 1.19
CA LEU A 129 -6.52 -6.18 1.05
C LEU A 129 -5.74 -6.39 2.35
N PHE A 130 -5.77 -5.45 3.27
CA PHE A 130 -5.12 -5.60 4.56
C PHE A 130 -6.11 -5.08 5.59
N HIS A 131 -6.49 -5.94 6.53
CA HIS A 131 -7.20 -5.48 7.72
C HIS A 131 -6.15 -4.84 8.62
N PHE A 132 -5.99 -3.53 8.51
CA PHE A 132 -5.30 -2.78 9.54
C PHE A 132 -6.22 -2.82 10.74
N ASP A 133 -5.96 -3.71 11.69
CA ASP A 133 -6.42 -3.47 13.03
C ASP A 133 -5.75 -2.15 13.46
N VAL A 134 -6.55 -1.09 13.45
CA VAL A 134 -6.16 0.27 13.83
C VAL A 134 -6.08 0.28 15.35
N HIS A 135 -5.02 -0.31 15.89
CA HIS A 135 -4.40 0.23 17.09
C HIS A 135 -3.20 1.01 16.54
N ASP A 136 -3.32 2.27 16.14
CA ASP A 136 -3.51 3.45 16.98
C ASP A 136 -3.81 4.64 16.04
N ASP A 137 -4.37 5.72 16.59
CA ASP A 137 -4.63 7.02 15.95
C ASP A 137 -5.85 7.17 15.02
N VAL A 138 -7.07 7.07 15.60
CA VAL A 138 -8.02 8.20 15.66
C VAL A 138 -8.89 8.05 16.91
N ARG A 139 -8.64 8.89 17.91
CA ARG A 139 -9.60 9.21 18.98
C ARG A 139 -10.80 9.94 18.38
N VAL A 140 -11.84 9.24 17.93
CA VAL A 140 -13.22 9.75 17.87
C VAL A 140 -14.21 8.57 18.01
N GLY A 141 -14.91 8.52 19.14
CA GLY A 141 -16.22 7.86 19.24
C GLY A 141 -16.22 6.38 19.55
N ALA A 142 -16.35 6.03 20.83
CA ALA A 142 -16.94 4.76 21.22
C ALA A 142 -18.32 4.57 20.56
N LEU A 143 -18.57 3.37 20.02
CA LEU A 143 -19.86 2.69 19.75
C LEU A 143 -19.84 1.97 18.39
N ASP A 144 -19.20 0.79 18.31
CA ASP A 144 -19.91 -0.42 17.86
C ASP A 144 -19.04 -1.67 18.02
N ALA A 145 -19.42 -2.54 18.95
CA ALA A 145 -18.79 -3.84 19.20
C ALA A 145 -19.31 -4.91 18.23
N ARG A 146 -19.17 -4.65 16.91
CA ARG A 146 -19.48 -5.58 15.82
C ARG A 146 -18.37 -5.62 14.78
N VAL A 147 -17.12 -5.58 15.23
CA VAL A 147 -15.98 -5.83 14.34
C VAL A 147 -15.94 -7.34 14.12
N GLU A 148 -16.65 -7.80 13.08
CA GLU A 148 -16.39 -9.10 12.48
C GLU A 148 -14.89 -9.17 12.22
N LYS A 149 -14.22 -10.10 12.89
CA LYS A 149 -12.81 -10.40 12.73
C LYS A 149 -12.65 -11.14 11.40
N ASP A 150 -12.89 -10.43 10.30
CA ASP A 150 -12.81 -10.96 8.96
C ASP A 150 -11.33 -11.22 8.67
N GLU A 151 -10.96 -12.49 8.74
CA GLU A 151 -9.59 -12.97 8.75
C GLU A 151 -9.00 -12.75 7.35
N SER A 152 -8.38 -11.59 7.11
CA SER A 152 -7.79 -11.31 5.80
C SER A 152 -6.87 -12.47 5.38
N HIS A 153 -7.16 -13.10 4.25
CA HIS A 153 -6.50 -14.35 3.87
C HIS A 153 -5.00 -14.10 3.72
N PRO A 154 -4.12 -15.00 4.20
CA PRO A 154 -2.68 -14.80 4.06
C PRO A 154 -2.30 -14.60 2.59
N GLY A 155 -1.34 -13.70 2.33
CA GLY A 155 -0.89 -13.46 0.96
C GLY A 155 -0.24 -14.71 0.39
N LYS A 156 -0.62 -15.15 -0.81
CA LYS A 156 -0.05 -16.32 -1.46
C LYS A 156 1.20 -15.91 -2.25
N ILE A 157 2.25 -16.71 -2.17
CA ILE A 157 3.46 -16.55 -2.98
C ILE A 157 3.57 -17.77 -3.88
N VAL A 158 3.59 -17.52 -5.18
CA VAL A 158 3.62 -18.57 -6.21
C VAL A 158 4.71 -18.27 -7.23
N GLU A 159 5.23 -19.29 -7.87
CA GLU A 159 6.07 -19.11 -9.04
C GLU A 159 5.28 -18.60 -10.25
N ARG A 160 5.88 -17.68 -11.00
CA ARG A 160 5.34 -17.16 -12.26
C ARG A 160 5.09 -18.29 -13.27
N ARG A 161 6.02 -19.24 -13.39
CA ARG A 161 5.88 -20.41 -14.27
C ARG A 161 4.71 -21.31 -13.86
N TRP A 162 4.46 -21.43 -12.55
CA TRP A 162 3.30 -22.16 -12.06
C TRP A 162 2.00 -21.40 -12.39
N TYR A 163 1.97 -20.08 -12.15
CA TYR A 163 0.80 -19.26 -12.44
C TYR A 163 0.45 -19.27 -13.95
N GLU A 164 1.43 -19.08 -14.84
CA GLU A 164 1.17 -19.06 -16.29
C GLU A 164 0.57 -20.36 -16.82
N ARG A 165 0.97 -21.51 -16.25
CA ARG A 165 0.40 -22.82 -16.57
C ARG A 165 -0.98 -23.01 -15.97
N ASN A 166 -1.23 -22.54 -14.74
CA ASN A 166 -2.45 -22.85 -13.98
C ASN A 166 -3.48 -21.71 -13.95
N LYS A 167 -3.23 -20.56 -14.57
CA LYS A 167 -4.13 -19.38 -14.59
C LYS A 167 -5.51 -19.64 -15.19
N HIS A 168 -5.75 -20.79 -15.81
CA HIS A 168 -7.06 -21.19 -16.33
C HIS A 168 -7.85 -22.05 -15.34
N ILE A 169 -7.22 -22.50 -14.26
CA ILE A 169 -7.79 -23.38 -13.23
C ILE A 169 -8.13 -22.54 -11.99
N PHE A 170 -9.23 -22.87 -11.33
CA PHE A 170 -9.63 -22.23 -10.08
C PHE A 170 -8.64 -22.59 -8.94
N PRO A 171 -8.23 -21.63 -8.07
CA PRO A 171 -8.66 -20.23 -7.98
C PRO A 171 -7.82 -19.24 -8.82
N ALA A 172 -6.72 -19.69 -9.44
CA ALA A 172 -5.79 -18.81 -10.16
C ALA A 172 -6.44 -18.05 -11.33
N SER A 173 -7.49 -18.60 -11.92
CA SER A 173 -8.30 -17.95 -12.95
C SER A 173 -9.06 -16.71 -12.52
N ARG A 174 -9.27 -16.51 -11.21
CA ARG A 174 -9.92 -15.31 -10.68
C ARG A 174 -8.93 -14.17 -10.41
N TRP A 175 -7.63 -14.47 -10.42
CA TRP A 175 -6.61 -13.51 -10.04
C TRP A 175 -6.41 -12.43 -11.10
N GLU A 176 -6.43 -11.18 -10.66
CA GLU A 176 -6.27 -10.01 -11.53
C GLU A 176 -5.06 -9.20 -11.09
N VAL A 177 -4.41 -8.52 -12.03
CA VAL A 177 -3.33 -7.60 -11.70
C VAL A 177 -3.90 -6.37 -10.99
N TYR A 178 -3.28 -5.98 -9.87
CA TYR A 178 -3.67 -4.78 -9.15
C TYR A 178 -3.42 -3.52 -9.99
N ASP A 179 -4.49 -2.74 -10.18
CA ASP A 179 -4.46 -1.43 -10.82
C ASP A 179 -5.01 -0.37 -9.83
N PRO A 180 -4.20 0.61 -9.41
CA PRO A 180 -4.63 1.67 -8.49
C PRO A 180 -5.75 2.58 -9.03
N SER A 181 -5.94 2.63 -10.36
CA SER A 181 -6.93 3.49 -11.00
C SER A 181 -8.34 2.91 -10.96
N VAL A 182 -8.45 1.58 -10.78
CA VAL A 182 -9.73 0.87 -10.78
C VAL A 182 -10.33 0.94 -9.38
N LYS A 183 -11.33 1.83 -9.21
CA LYS A 183 -12.16 1.85 -8.00
C LYS A 183 -13.08 0.63 -8.00
N ARG A 184 -12.84 -0.30 -7.09
CA ARG A 184 -13.68 -1.49 -6.87
C ARG A 184 -14.66 -1.20 -5.73
N ASP A 185 -15.95 -1.19 -6.05
CA ASP A 185 -17.01 -1.09 -5.05
C ASP A 185 -17.18 -2.40 -4.26
N THR A 186 -17.76 -2.28 -3.08
CA THR A 186 -17.98 -3.37 -2.13
C THR A 186 -18.83 -4.48 -2.74
N TYR A 187 -18.39 -5.74 -2.58
CA TYR A 187 -19.12 -6.91 -3.07
C TYR A 187 -20.51 -7.01 -2.43
N THR A 188 -21.55 -7.05 -3.25
CA THR A 188 -22.87 -7.51 -2.82
C THR A 188 -22.95 -9.00 -3.14
N VAL A 189 -23.00 -9.84 -2.11
CA VAL A 189 -23.26 -11.27 -2.23
C VAL A 189 -24.74 -11.46 -2.60
N HIS A 190 -25.11 -11.18 -3.85
CA HIS A 190 -26.38 -11.64 -4.40
C HIS A 190 -26.07 -12.67 -5.48
N GLY A 191 -25.84 -13.90 -5.03
CA GLY A 191 -26.01 -15.05 -5.89
C GLY A 191 -27.47 -15.08 -6.34
N GLY A 192 -27.71 -14.79 -7.62
CA GLY A 192 -29.02 -14.99 -8.22
C GLY A 192 -29.34 -16.47 -8.20
N GLU A 193 -30.27 -16.87 -7.34
CA GLU A 193 -31.06 -18.07 -7.55
C GLU A 193 -31.77 -17.91 -8.90
N VAL A 194 -31.36 -18.74 -9.85
CA VAL A 194 -32.12 -18.99 -11.08
C VAL A 194 -33.38 -19.76 -10.69
N GLN A 195 -34.55 -19.13 -10.86
CA GLN A 195 -35.83 -19.85 -11.02
C GLN A 195 -35.96 -20.34 -12.46
#